data_AF-D3B6N4-F1
#
_entry.id   AF-D3B6N4-F1
#
_cell.length_a   1.000
_cell.length_b   1.000
_cell.length_c   1.000
_cell.angle_alpha   90.00
_cell.angle_beta   90.00
_cell.angle_gamma   90.00
#
_symmetry.space_group_name_H-M   'P 1'
#
loop_
_entity.id
_entity.type
_entity.pdbx_description
1 polymer ?
#
loop_
_entity_poly.entity_id
_entity_poly.type
_entity_poly.pdbx_seq_one_letter_code
_entity_poly.pdbx_strand_id
1 'polypeptide(L)'
;MLFNINNSNFNHRLVQFPHILLSKIINFIDCDLDRICFSFVCRKWFNDRDHYLVFKDHKPNSTPKLQSVESIWEFHFYSFKTQFKYSRNIKEGSSIINTLNGASLYIVDQNTPLIDDRYLNDYFLNYETISKSKNNIYIPKSVTTLYIYIDINFLKSIYNAISESNVTSIKFCNFTQTIVPGSIPSNIKSIHFENYFNSFEKNALPPFLESLTLAKTYRGSLRPGVLPPTLTYLNAGGFNRDLEIGSLPPKLKTLILSKKYRREIARDFLPDTLENIVNFPILYISQLPNSVKTISLKTTSKSDYLHHGDIPTSITSLTFGRYPKHLDLAIVPPSVKYLKLGEVSKDPRFLNLPPTVEELDLGQTKFRKLKVQALSSIKKITLSNVNDPSLVCKHKYPPGVESMTIKSIRKIPFSTSFVPFTVKYLDMKDLEPGAIVNSSSIPSSVEELTISNNFFKNYTNRIELIPTTVKTIRMILKRSEKTPIVYEIRRLSDDQFIILADSTSIHGVYLLNPKTNYLCTNFLEEVNLTLL
;
A
#
# COMPACT_ATOMS: atom_id res chain seq x y z
N MET A 1 -14.75 -23.56 24.67
CA MET A 1 -15.72 -22.81 25.50
C MET A 1 -14.89 -21.90 26.40
N LEU A 2 -14.83 -20.58 26.13
CA LEU A 2 -14.33 -19.48 26.99
C LEU A 2 -14.07 -18.22 26.13
N PHE A 3 -15.13 -17.66 25.53
CA PHE A 3 -15.24 -16.21 25.52
C PHE A 3 -16.05 -15.88 26.77
N ASN A 4 -15.57 -14.94 27.58
CA ASN A 4 -16.24 -14.53 28.81
C ASN A 4 -17.53 -13.80 28.43
N ILE A 5 -18.58 -14.56 28.11
CA ILE A 5 -19.95 -14.09 27.91
C ILE A 5 -20.47 -13.77 29.31
N ASN A 6 -20.05 -12.64 29.87
CA ASN A 6 -20.75 -12.06 30.99
C ASN A 6 -22.16 -11.69 30.51
N ASN A 7 -23.13 -12.51 30.91
CA ASN A 7 -24.56 -12.41 30.62
C ASN A 7 -25.24 -11.20 31.31
N SER A 8 -24.52 -10.13 31.65
CA SER A 8 -25.05 -9.00 32.43
C SER A 8 -25.03 -7.62 31.75
N ASN A 9 -24.51 -7.50 30.52
CA ASN A 9 -24.35 -6.19 29.86
C ASN A 9 -25.50 -5.76 28.92
N PHE A 10 -26.69 -6.37 29.02
CA PHE A 10 -27.85 -5.97 28.21
C PHE A 10 -28.21 -4.47 28.38
N ASN A 11 -27.94 -3.87 29.54
CA ASN A 11 -28.24 -2.46 29.80
C ASN A 11 -27.07 -1.52 29.48
N HIS A 12 -25.93 -2.03 29.00
CA HIS A 12 -24.78 -1.19 28.68
C HIS A 12 -25.06 -0.37 27.40
N ARG A 13 -24.93 0.96 27.47
CA ARG A 13 -25.29 1.87 26.36
C ARG A 13 -24.66 1.50 25.03
N LEU A 14 -23.41 1.02 25.03
CA LEU A 14 -22.73 0.56 23.80
C LEU A 14 -23.43 -0.67 23.18
N VAL A 15 -23.84 -1.65 23.99
CA VAL A 15 -24.49 -2.89 23.51
C VAL A 15 -25.84 -2.59 22.83
N GLN A 16 -26.46 -1.46 23.16
CA GLN A 16 -27.74 -1.00 22.62
C GLN A 16 -27.61 -0.03 21.44
N PHE A 17 -26.42 0.13 20.85
CA PHE A 17 -26.27 0.96 19.65
C PHE A 17 -27.15 0.47 18.50
N PRO A 18 -27.89 1.39 17.81
CA PRO A 18 -28.59 1.08 16.57
C PRO A 18 -27.65 0.47 15.52
N HIS A 19 -28.14 -0.48 14.72
CA HIS A 19 -27.36 -1.13 13.66
C HIS A 19 -26.77 -0.14 12.65
N ILE A 20 -27.44 0.98 12.39
CA ILE A 20 -26.92 2.06 11.53
C ILE A 20 -25.63 2.67 12.10
N LEU A 21 -25.56 2.87 13.42
CA LEU A 21 -24.35 3.38 14.08
C LEU A 21 -23.27 2.31 14.13
N LEU A 22 -23.63 1.06 14.42
CA LEU A 22 -22.69 -0.07 14.37
C LEU A 22 -22.07 -0.22 12.98
N SER A 23 -22.88 -0.10 11.92
CA SER A 23 -22.41 -0.16 10.53
C SER A 23 -21.47 1.00 10.19
N LYS A 24 -21.78 2.23 10.65
CA LYS A 24 -20.87 3.38 10.51
C LYS A 24 -19.54 3.14 11.23
N ILE A 25 -19.57 2.63 12.47
CA ILE A 25 -18.37 2.31 13.24
C ILE A 25 -17.54 1.22 12.54
N ILE A 26 -18.17 0.12 12.13
CA ILE A 26 -17.52 -0.96 11.36
C ILE A 26 -16.89 -0.42 10.07
N ASN A 27 -17.51 0.55 9.41
CA ASN A 27 -16.94 1.16 8.20
C ASN A 27 -15.64 1.93 8.44
N PHE A 28 -15.38 2.42 9.66
CA PHE A 28 -14.10 2.98 10.07
C PHE A 28 -13.05 1.94 10.46
N ILE A 29 -13.44 0.67 10.65
CA ILE A 29 -12.49 -0.43 10.86
C ILE A 29 -12.00 -0.91 9.50
N ASP A 30 -10.68 -0.85 9.28
CA ASP A 30 -10.07 -1.19 7.99
C ASP A 30 -9.86 -2.69 7.78
N CYS A 31 -9.52 -3.41 8.83
CA CYS A 31 -9.20 -4.83 8.80
C CYS A 31 -10.46 -5.68 9.00
N ASP A 32 -10.78 -6.57 8.06
CA ASP A 32 -11.93 -7.47 8.17
C ASP A 32 -11.86 -8.41 9.37
N LEU A 33 -10.65 -8.84 9.74
CA LEU A 33 -10.44 -9.64 10.94
C LEU A 33 -10.81 -8.85 12.21
N ASP A 34 -10.51 -7.55 12.25
CA ASP A 34 -10.96 -6.67 13.35
C ASP A 34 -12.48 -6.48 13.34
N ARG A 35 -13.12 -6.45 12.18
CA ARG A 35 -14.60 -6.40 12.08
C ARG A 35 -15.24 -7.69 12.60
N ILE A 36 -14.63 -8.84 12.31
CA ILE A 36 -15.05 -10.13 12.89
C ILE A 36 -14.87 -10.09 14.41
N CYS A 37 -13.69 -9.71 14.89
CA CYS A 37 -13.41 -9.59 16.32
C CYS A 37 -14.35 -8.59 17.02
N PHE A 38 -14.74 -7.50 16.35
CA PHE A 38 -15.71 -6.54 16.85
C PHE A 38 -17.06 -7.21 17.14
N SER A 39 -17.51 -8.13 16.29
CA SER A 39 -18.74 -8.87 16.54
C SER A 39 -18.64 -9.81 17.76
N PHE A 40 -17.44 -10.25 18.17
CA PHE A 40 -17.25 -11.10 19.36
C PHE A 40 -17.26 -10.35 20.69
N VAL A 41 -17.25 -9.02 20.66
CA VAL A 41 -17.21 -8.20 21.89
C VAL A 41 -18.41 -8.49 22.79
N CYS A 42 -19.58 -8.77 22.24
CA CYS A 42 -20.73 -9.22 23.02
C CYS A 42 -21.69 -10.12 22.23
N ARG A 43 -22.49 -10.91 22.96
CA ARG A 43 -23.44 -11.86 22.38
C ARG A 43 -24.47 -11.22 21.47
N LYS A 44 -24.97 -10.03 21.81
CA LYS A 44 -25.95 -9.29 20.98
C LYS A 44 -25.35 -8.89 19.64
N TRP A 45 -24.18 -8.24 19.65
CA TRP A 45 -23.50 -7.84 18.42
C TRP A 45 -23.14 -9.06 17.57
N PHE A 46 -22.71 -10.17 18.17
CA PHE A 46 -22.48 -11.41 17.44
C PHE A 46 -23.76 -11.91 16.77
N ASN A 47 -24.87 -12.00 17.51
CA ASN A 47 -26.13 -12.49 16.98
C ASN A 47 -26.70 -11.58 15.88
N ASP A 48 -26.59 -10.27 16.04
CA ASP A 48 -27.17 -9.28 15.13
C ASP A 48 -26.26 -8.92 13.95
N ARG A 49 -25.11 -9.58 13.79
CA ARG A 49 -24.07 -9.29 12.78
C ARG A 49 -24.59 -9.15 11.35
N ASP A 50 -25.66 -9.86 10.97
CA ASP A 50 -26.29 -9.76 9.64
C ASP A 50 -26.81 -8.35 9.31
N HIS A 51 -27.05 -7.50 10.32
CA HIS A 51 -27.63 -6.18 10.13
C HIS A 51 -26.61 -5.04 10.03
N TYR A 52 -25.33 -5.29 10.34
CA TYR A 52 -24.35 -4.21 10.42
C TYR A 52 -22.93 -4.58 9.97
N LEU A 53 -22.59 -5.88 9.92
CA LEU A 53 -21.26 -6.36 9.58
C LEU A 53 -21.18 -6.69 8.10
N VAL A 54 -20.34 -5.94 7.39
CA VAL A 54 -19.98 -6.18 5.98
C VAL A 54 -18.45 -6.24 5.91
N PHE A 55 -17.89 -7.04 5.01
CA PHE A 55 -16.45 -7.13 4.79
C PHE A 55 -15.99 -6.13 3.72
N LYS A 56 -14.79 -5.57 3.88
CA LYS A 56 -14.15 -4.65 2.95
C LYS A 56 -13.51 -5.48 1.84
N ASP A 57 -13.86 -5.22 0.59
CA ASP A 57 -13.17 -5.87 -0.51
C ASP A 57 -11.70 -5.43 -0.55
N HIS A 58 -10.79 -6.39 -0.34
CA HIS A 58 -9.36 -6.16 -0.17
C HIS A 58 -8.54 -6.37 -1.47
N LYS A 59 -9.10 -6.14 -2.67
CA LYS A 59 -8.36 -5.59 -3.85
C LYS A 59 -9.23 -5.61 -5.11
N PRO A 60 -9.18 -4.54 -5.93
CA PRO A 60 -9.83 -4.48 -7.26
C PRO A 60 -9.04 -5.22 -8.37
N ASN A 61 -8.14 -6.15 -8.03
CA ASN A 61 -7.16 -6.71 -8.98
C ASN A 61 -6.98 -8.22 -8.84
N SER A 62 -8.01 -8.90 -8.38
CA SER A 62 -7.96 -10.34 -8.17
C SER A 62 -9.27 -10.97 -8.52
N THR A 63 -9.13 -12.12 -9.13
CA THR A 63 -10.19 -12.97 -9.60
C THR A 63 -10.94 -13.69 -8.49
N PRO A 64 -12.19 -13.34 -8.09
CA PRO A 64 -13.00 -14.32 -7.42
C PRO A 64 -13.32 -15.39 -8.45
N LYS A 65 -12.57 -16.50 -8.46
CA LYS A 65 -13.13 -17.74 -8.97
C LYS A 65 -14.49 -17.88 -8.31
N LEU A 66 -15.56 -17.83 -9.11
CA LEU A 66 -16.95 -18.01 -8.68
C LEU A 66 -17.06 -19.39 -8.06
N GLN A 67 -16.74 -19.43 -6.78
CA GLN A 67 -16.87 -20.57 -5.91
C GLN A 67 -17.91 -20.14 -4.89
N SER A 68 -19.06 -20.80 -4.92
CA SER A 68 -20.02 -20.73 -3.82
C SER A 68 -19.27 -21.00 -2.51
N VAL A 69 -19.71 -20.43 -1.39
CA VAL A 69 -19.07 -20.72 -0.08
C VAL A 69 -19.07 -22.24 0.18
N GLU A 70 -20.04 -22.95 -0.38
CA GLU A 70 -20.18 -24.41 -0.40
C GLU A 70 -19.08 -25.15 -1.16
N SER A 71 -18.46 -24.52 -2.17
CA SER A 71 -17.34 -25.10 -2.94
C SER A 71 -15.97 -24.82 -2.32
N ILE A 72 -15.93 -24.05 -1.21
CA ILE A 72 -14.74 -23.90 -0.38
C ILE A 72 -14.67 -25.13 0.52
N TRP A 73 -13.86 -26.11 0.11
CA TRP A 73 -13.80 -27.44 0.72
C TRP A 73 -13.38 -27.49 2.21
N GLU A 74 -13.10 -26.34 2.84
CA GLU A 74 -12.70 -26.21 4.25
C GLU A 74 -13.18 -24.88 4.89
N PHE A 75 -14.38 -24.36 4.54
CA PHE A 75 -14.93 -23.17 5.22
C PHE A 75 -15.43 -23.51 6.63
N HIS A 76 -14.65 -23.20 7.67
CA HIS A 76 -14.96 -23.57 9.07
C HIS A 76 -15.77 -22.53 9.86
N PHE A 77 -16.09 -21.38 9.26
CA PHE A 77 -16.74 -20.25 9.96
C PHE A 77 -18.19 -20.04 9.54
N TYR A 78 -18.98 -21.11 9.60
CA TYR A 78 -20.38 -21.15 9.17
C TYR A 78 -21.25 -20.03 9.72
N SER A 79 -20.95 -19.53 10.92
CA SER A 79 -21.65 -18.39 11.52
C SER A 79 -21.53 -17.11 10.68
N PHE A 80 -20.46 -16.89 9.91
CA PHE A 80 -20.29 -15.67 9.09
C PHE A 80 -20.57 -15.90 7.59
N LYS A 81 -21.13 -17.07 7.24
CA LYS A 81 -21.39 -17.46 5.85
C LYS A 81 -22.23 -16.42 5.10
N THR A 82 -23.25 -15.86 5.75
CA THR A 82 -24.13 -14.83 5.20
C THR A 82 -23.37 -13.54 4.90
N GLN A 83 -22.51 -13.07 5.81
CA GLN A 83 -21.65 -11.90 5.60
C GLN A 83 -20.71 -12.10 4.42
N PHE A 84 -20.10 -13.28 4.28
CA PHE A 84 -19.23 -13.59 3.15
C PHE A 84 -19.99 -13.63 1.82
N LYS A 85 -21.16 -14.28 1.77
CA LYS A 85 -22.03 -14.30 0.57
C LYS A 85 -22.46 -12.89 0.17
N TYR A 86 -22.91 -12.09 1.15
CA TYR A 86 -23.37 -10.71 0.97
C TYR A 86 -22.24 -9.79 0.50
N SER A 87 -21.08 -9.82 1.17
CA SER A 87 -19.95 -8.93 0.85
C SER A 87 -19.30 -9.25 -0.50
N ARG A 88 -19.49 -10.47 -1.03
CA ARG A 88 -18.92 -10.92 -2.31
C ARG A 88 -19.91 -10.99 -3.48
N ASN A 89 -21.16 -10.54 -3.31
CA ASN A 89 -22.18 -10.60 -4.36
C ASN A 89 -22.32 -11.99 -5.02
N ILE A 90 -22.15 -13.08 -4.27
CA ILE A 90 -22.26 -14.44 -4.82
C ILE A 90 -23.73 -14.65 -5.22
N LYS A 91 -24.01 -14.59 -6.53
CA LYS A 91 -25.36 -14.80 -7.08
C LYS A 91 -25.76 -16.26 -6.97
N GLU A 92 -26.68 -16.57 -6.08
CA GLU A 92 -27.64 -17.64 -6.36
C GLU A 92 -28.80 -17.01 -7.13
N GLY A 93 -28.81 -17.21 -8.45
CA GLY A 93 -30.02 -17.20 -9.28
C GLY A 93 -30.97 -16.00 -9.21
N SER A 94 -30.54 -14.81 -8.80
CA SER A 94 -31.43 -13.64 -8.73
C SER A 94 -30.85 -12.40 -9.41
N SER A 95 -31.66 -11.87 -10.32
CA SER A 95 -31.61 -10.51 -10.80
C SER A 95 -31.85 -9.56 -9.62
N ILE A 96 -31.02 -8.51 -9.54
CA ILE A 96 -31.06 -7.40 -8.57
C ILE A 96 -30.29 -7.70 -7.27
N ILE A 97 -29.09 -7.12 -7.10
CA ILE A 97 -28.51 -6.87 -5.77
C ILE A 97 -27.86 -5.49 -5.76
N ASN A 98 -28.18 -4.78 -4.67
CA ASN A 98 -27.74 -3.45 -4.29
C ASN A 98 -26.23 -3.39 -4.03
N THR A 99 -25.60 -2.54 -4.82
CA THR A 99 -24.37 -1.74 -4.67
C THR A 99 -23.55 -1.82 -3.37
N LEU A 100 -22.23 -2.02 -3.54
CA LEU A 100 -21.17 -1.50 -2.65
C LEU A 100 -20.74 -0.08 -3.10
N ASN A 101 -20.27 0.75 -2.17
CA ASN A 101 -19.67 2.07 -2.48
C ASN A 101 -18.31 1.91 -3.19
N GLY A 102 -18.07 2.64 -4.30
CA GLY A 102 -16.73 2.82 -4.89
C GLY A 102 -16.35 1.92 -6.07
N ALA A 103 -17.30 1.24 -6.71
CA ALA A 103 -17.07 0.38 -7.87
C ALA A 103 -16.35 1.11 -9.03
N SER A 104 -15.59 0.37 -9.85
CA SER A 104 -15.03 0.89 -11.10
C SER A 104 -15.93 0.51 -12.28
N LEU A 105 -15.86 1.27 -13.37
CA LEU A 105 -16.52 0.93 -14.63
C LEU A 105 -15.47 0.81 -15.74
N TYR A 106 -15.40 -0.37 -16.35
CA TYR A 106 -14.48 -0.72 -17.42
C TYR A 106 -15.16 -0.52 -18.77
N ILE A 107 -14.57 0.34 -19.59
CA ILE A 107 -14.99 0.59 -20.96
C ILE A 107 -14.00 -0.10 -21.90
N VAL A 108 -14.48 -1.14 -22.57
CA VAL A 108 -13.65 -2.10 -23.31
C VAL A 108 -14.14 -2.29 -24.74
N ASP A 109 -13.24 -2.68 -25.65
CA ASP A 109 -13.59 -3.13 -26.99
C ASP A 109 -13.69 -4.67 -27.08
N GLN A 110 -14.03 -5.18 -28.26
CA GLN A 110 -14.19 -6.62 -28.53
C GLN A 110 -12.87 -7.41 -28.43
N ASN A 111 -11.74 -6.72 -28.62
CA ASN A 111 -10.40 -7.32 -28.67
C ASN A 111 -9.67 -7.21 -27.33
N THR A 112 -10.21 -6.42 -26.40
CA THR A 112 -9.74 -6.32 -25.04
C THR A 112 -10.09 -7.66 -24.39
N PRO A 113 -9.11 -8.50 -24.03
CA PRO A 113 -9.40 -9.81 -23.47
C PRO A 113 -10.20 -9.63 -22.18
N LEU A 114 -11.51 -9.84 -22.28
CA LEU A 114 -12.47 -9.81 -21.18
C LEU A 114 -12.38 -11.10 -20.37
N ILE A 115 -11.18 -11.55 -20.04
CA ILE A 115 -10.96 -12.72 -19.20
C ILE A 115 -9.67 -12.51 -18.42
N ASP A 116 -9.75 -11.59 -17.45
CA ASP A 116 -8.96 -11.71 -16.24
C ASP A 116 -9.93 -11.45 -15.11
N ASP A 117 -10.14 -12.40 -14.21
CA ASP A 117 -11.23 -12.32 -13.25
C ASP A 117 -11.09 -11.13 -12.23
N ARG A 118 -10.05 -10.28 -12.38
CA ARG A 118 -9.67 -9.10 -11.57
C ARG A 118 -10.78 -8.08 -11.37
N TYR A 119 -11.84 -8.16 -12.17
CA TYR A 119 -12.84 -7.13 -12.37
C TYR A 119 -14.26 -7.58 -12.00
N LEU A 120 -14.41 -8.72 -11.30
CA LEU A 120 -15.71 -9.33 -11.00
C LEU A 120 -16.62 -8.51 -10.09
N ASN A 121 -16.09 -7.49 -9.42
CA ASN A 121 -16.84 -6.52 -8.60
C ASN A 121 -17.04 -5.16 -9.30
N ASP A 122 -16.65 -5.07 -10.58
CA ASP A 122 -16.70 -3.85 -11.37
C ASP A 122 -17.75 -3.94 -12.49
N TYR A 123 -18.23 -2.77 -12.91
CA TYR A 123 -19.14 -2.68 -14.02
C TYR A 123 -18.37 -2.79 -15.33
N PHE A 124 -18.99 -3.41 -16.33
CA PHE A 124 -18.45 -3.48 -17.68
C PHE A 124 -19.42 -2.86 -18.67
N LEU A 125 -18.88 -2.04 -19.55
CA LEU A 125 -19.61 -1.48 -20.67
C LEU A 125 -18.80 -1.73 -21.94
N ASN A 126 -19.31 -2.64 -22.76
CA ASN A 126 -18.72 -2.97 -24.05
C ASN A 126 -19.06 -1.87 -25.06
N TYR A 127 -18.09 -1.56 -25.93
CA TYR A 127 -18.25 -0.72 -27.12
C TYR A 127 -19.55 -0.98 -27.90
N GLU A 128 -19.93 -2.24 -28.15
CA GLU A 128 -21.17 -2.53 -28.89
C GLU A 128 -22.43 -2.02 -28.20
N THR A 129 -22.46 -2.08 -26.87
CA THR A 129 -23.57 -1.55 -26.08
C THR A 129 -23.61 -0.03 -26.19
N ILE A 130 -22.45 0.62 -26.21
CA ILE A 130 -22.34 2.07 -26.40
C ILE A 130 -22.83 2.49 -27.77
N SER A 131 -22.39 1.81 -28.83
CA SER A 131 -22.78 2.15 -30.20
C SER A 131 -24.27 1.90 -30.48
N LYS A 132 -24.87 0.87 -29.86
CA LYS A 132 -26.29 0.52 -30.04
C LYS A 132 -27.26 1.36 -29.20
N SER A 133 -26.84 1.86 -28.02
CA SER A 133 -27.73 2.47 -27.01
C SER A 133 -28.15 3.93 -27.25
N LYS A 134 -27.76 4.56 -28.38
CA LYS A 134 -28.14 5.94 -28.75
C LYS A 134 -28.09 6.94 -27.57
N ASN A 135 -27.01 6.89 -26.76
CA ASN A 135 -26.73 7.76 -25.61
C ASN A 135 -27.58 7.57 -24.33
N ASN A 136 -28.39 6.51 -24.22
CA ASN A 136 -29.16 6.25 -22.99
C ASN A 136 -28.44 5.26 -22.06
N ILE A 137 -27.22 5.62 -21.63
CA ILE A 137 -26.38 4.78 -20.77
C ILE A 137 -26.52 5.23 -19.32
N TYR A 138 -26.84 4.30 -18.44
CA TYR A 138 -26.88 4.54 -17.00
C TYR A 138 -25.55 4.13 -16.35
N ILE A 139 -24.90 5.07 -15.64
CA ILE A 139 -23.74 4.78 -14.78
C ILE A 139 -24.24 4.70 -13.34
N PRO A 140 -24.09 3.55 -12.66
CA PRO A 140 -24.50 3.40 -11.26
C PRO A 140 -23.81 4.41 -10.34
N LYS A 141 -24.54 4.95 -9.35
CA LYS A 141 -24.01 5.93 -8.37
C LYS A 141 -22.85 5.40 -7.51
N SER A 142 -22.68 4.08 -7.42
CA SER A 142 -21.52 3.46 -6.78
C SER A 142 -20.21 3.69 -7.55
N VAL A 143 -20.28 4.03 -8.85
CA VAL A 143 -19.10 4.18 -9.70
C VAL A 143 -18.41 5.51 -9.46
N THR A 144 -17.11 5.45 -9.15
CA THR A 144 -16.28 6.64 -8.92
C THR A 144 -15.11 6.77 -9.89
N THR A 145 -14.69 5.64 -10.47
CA THR A 145 -13.53 5.55 -11.36
C THR A 145 -13.88 4.84 -12.66
N LEU A 146 -13.49 5.43 -13.80
CA LEU A 146 -13.57 4.78 -15.11
C LEU A 146 -12.21 4.23 -15.52
N TYR A 147 -12.19 3.04 -16.11
CA TYR A 147 -11.04 2.51 -16.83
C TYR A 147 -11.34 2.47 -18.31
N ILE A 148 -10.46 3.06 -19.12
CA ILE A 148 -10.67 3.23 -20.55
C ILE A 148 -9.60 2.46 -21.30
N TYR A 149 -10.04 1.47 -22.07
CA TYR A 149 -9.20 0.66 -22.97
C TYR A 149 -9.45 0.99 -24.45
N ILE A 150 -10.41 1.88 -24.72
CA ILE A 150 -10.85 2.24 -26.07
C ILE A 150 -10.47 3.67 -26.43
N ASP A 151 -10.76 4.04 -27.69
CA ASP A 151 -10.61 5.41 -28.20
C ASP A 151 -11.39 6.43 -27.35
N ILE A 152 -10.76 7.58 -27.05
CA ILE A 152 -11.34 8.62 -26.19
C ILE A 152 -12.58 9.27 -26.82
N ASN A 153 -12.71 9.24 -28.15
CA ASN A 153 -13.86 9.79 -28.86
C ASN A 153 -15.17 9.13 -28.41
N PHE A 154 -15.13 7.88 -27.94
CA PHE A 154 -16.31 7.18 -27.42
C PHE A 154 -16.77 7.68 -26.06
N LEU A 155 -15.90 8.33 -25.28
CA LEU A 155 -16.35 8.92 -24.02
C LEU A 155 -17.43 9.98 -24.26
N LYS A 156 -17.38 10.69 -25.40
CA LYS A 156 -18.36 11.73 -25.74
C LYS A 156 -19.79 11.19 -25.69
N SER A 157 -20.00 9.95 -26.14
CA SER A 157 -21.32 9.30 -26.13
C SER A 157 -21.86 9.02 -24.73
N ILE A 158 -21.03 9.09 -23.69
CA ILE A 158 -21.40 8.84 -22.30
C ILE A 158 -21.15 10.03 -21.38
N TYR A 159 -20.83 11.22 -21.90
CA TYR A 159 -20.56 12.41 -21.07
C TYR A 159 -21.74 12.78 -20.18
N ASN A 160 -22.97 12.72 -20.69
CA ASN A 160 -24.16 13.03 -19.89
C ASN A 160 -24.28 12.06 -18.69
N ALA A 161 -24.14 10.76 -18.96
CA ALA A 161 -24.13 9.72 -17.93
C ALA A 161 -23.01 9.93 -16.90
N ILE A 162 -21.82 10.35 -17.33
CA ILE A 162 -20.71 10.68 -16.43
C ILE A 162 -21.07 11.89 -15.56
N SER A 163 -21.64 12.94 -16.15
CA SER A 163 -22.00 14.17 -15.43
C SER A 163 -23.10 13.99 -14.39
N GLU A 164 -24.00 13.02 -14.60
CA GLU A 164 -25.08 12.67 -13.68
C GLU A 164 -24.67 11.62 -12.63
N SER A 165 -23.41 11.13 -12.70
CA SER A 165 -22.87 10.09 -11.82
C SER A 165 -21.90 10.65 -10.76
N ASN A 166 -21.38 9.76 -9.91
CA ASN A 166 -20.35 10.07 -8.92
C ASN A 166 -18.91 9.87 -9.46
N VAL A 167 -18.75 9.75 -10.78
CA VAL A 167 -17.44 9.56 -11.41
C VAL A 167 -16.60 10.83 -11.27
N THR A 168 -15.43 10.71 -10.65
CA THR A 168 -14.47 11.80 -10.50
C THR A 168 -13.06 11.44 -10.98
N SER A 169 -12.81 10.17 -11.30
CA SER A 169 -11.49 9.68 -11.71
C SER A 169 -11.54 8.89 -13.01
N ILE A 170 -10.53 9.06 -13.86
CA ILE A 170 -10.34 8.29 -15.08
C ILE A 170 -8.94 7.68 -15.09
N LYS A 171 -8.86 6.39 -15.43
CA LYS A 171 -7.61 5.69 -15.74
C LYS A 171 -7.60 5.28 -17.21
N PHE A 172 -6.59 5.75 -17.93
CA PHE A 172 -6.34 5.41 -19.32
C PHE A 172 -5.34 4.26 -19.39
N CYS A 173 -5.79 3.14 -19.94
CA CYS A 173 -5.02 1.91 -20.08
C CYS A 173 -4.55 1.76 -21.54
N ASN A 174 -3.23 1.63 -21.74
CA ASN A 174 -2.60 1.52 -23.07
C ASN A 174 -3.01 2.60 -24.08
N PHE A 175 -3.21 3.83 -23.61
CA PHE A 175 -3.75 4.92 -24.42
C PHE A 175 -2.66 5.68 -25.20
N THR A 176 -2.64 5.57 -26.53
CA THR A 176 -1.58 6.17 -27.37
C THR A 176 -1.98 7.48 -28.04
N GLN A 177 -3.23 7.91 -27.91
CA GLN A 177 -3.76 9.06 -28.63
C GLN A 177 -3.39 10.40 -27.97
N THR A 178 -3.47 11.47 -28.76
CA THR A 178 -3.37 12.84 -28.24
C THR A 178 -4.73 13.29 -27.72
N ILE A 179 -4.76 13.87 -26.52
CA ILE A 179 -5.99 14.43 -25.94
C ILE A 179 -6.13 15.88 -26.37
N VAL A 180 -7.30 16.22 -26.91
CA VAL A 180 -7.66 17.56 -27.39
C VAL A 180 -8.67 18.22 -26.45
N PRO A 181 -8.88 19.55 -26.51
CA PRO A 181 -9.89 20.24 -25.72
C PRO A 181 -11.29 19.62 -25.86
N GLY A 182 -11.96 19.43 -24.71
CA GLY A 182 -13.29 18.82 -24.67
C GLY A 182 -13.33 17.30 -24.78
N SER A 183 -12.18 16.61 -24.85
CA SER A 183 -12.11 15.13 -24.83
C SER A 183 -12.35 14.50 -23.46
N ILE A 184 -12.33 15.29 -22.38
CA ILE A 184 -12.56 14.81 -21.02
C ILE A 184 -13.64 15.67 -20.34
N PRO A 185 -14.64 15.07 -19.67
CA PRO A 185 -15.65 15.81 -18.92
C PRO A 185 -15.07 16.72 -17.84
N SER A 186 -15.71 17.86 -17.60
CA SER A 186 -15.22 18.88 -16.67
C SER A 186 -15.32 18.49 -15.19
N ASN A 187 -16.17 17.51 -14.84
CA ASN A 187 -16.33 17.00 -13.48
C ASN A 187 -15.20 16.07 -13.02
N ILE A 188 -14.28 15.67 -13.92
CA ILE A 188 -13.16 14.79 -13.61
C ILE A 188 -12.08 15.55 -12.82
N LYS A 189 -11.75 15.01 -11.65
CA LYS A 189 -10.77 15.54 -10.70
C LYS A 189 -9.43 14.81 -10.71
N SER A 190 -9.41 13.56 -11.17
CA SER A 190 -8.20 12.72 -11.18
C SER A 190 -8.03 12.00 -12.51
N ILE A 191 -6.82 12.08 -13.08
CA ILE A 191 -6.46 11.37 -14.31
C ILE A 191 -5.17 10.58 -14.10
N HIS A 192 -5.17 9.31 -14.50
CA HIS A 192 -4.01 8.45 -14.48
C HIS A 192 -3.77 7.78 -15.84
N PHE A 193 -2.58 7.98 -16.41
CA PHE A 193 -2.11 7.27 -17.59
C PHE A 193 -1.12 6.17 -17.18
N GLU A 194 -1.46 4.91 -17.41
CA GLU A 194 -0.66 3.77 -16.93
C GLU A 194 0.64 3.55 -17.74
N ASN A 195 0.52 2.85 -18.87
CA ASN A 195 1.67 2.31 -19.60
C ASN A 195 2.14 3.25 -20.71
N TYR A 196 1.17 3.70 -21.51
CA TYR A 196 1.40 4.49 -22.71
C TYR A 196 0.54 5.76 -22.64
N PHE A 197 1.16 6.86 -23.06
CA PHE A 197 0.51 8.13 -23.34
C PHE A 197 1.44 8.97 -24.22
N ASN A 198 0.88 9.57 -25.27
CA ASN A 198 1.63 10.39 -26.21
C ASN A 198 1.74 11.85 -25.70
N SER A 199 0.66 12.62 -25.82
CA SER A 199 0.63 14.03 -25.41
C SER A 199 -0.80 14.56 -25.25
N PHE A 200 -0.95 15.77 -24.72
CA PHE A 200 -2.20 16.53 -24.73
C PHE A 200 -1.94 17.91 -25.34
N GLU A 201 -2.97 18.49 -25.95
CA GLU A 201 -2.96 19.88 -26.40
C GLU A 201 -3.17 20.85 -25.23
N LYS A 202 -2.92 22.15 -25.48
CA LYS A 202 -3.22 23.20 -24.51
C LYS A 202 -4.72 23.21 -24.21
N ASN A 203 -5.10 23.37 -22.95
CA ASN A 203 -6.50 23.34 -22.47
C ASN A 203 -7.23 21.99 -22.64
N ALA A 204 -6.51 20.90 -22.92
CA ALA A 204 -7.12 19.57 -23.05
C ALA A 204 -7.47 18.90 -21.71
N LEU A 205 -6.85 19.34 -20.61
CA LEU A 205 -7.15 18.83 -19.27
C LEU A 205 -8.35 19.57 -18.66
N PRO A 206 -9.20 18.90 -17.86
CA PRO A 206 -10.32 19.53 -17.16
C PRO A 206 -9.85 20.71 -16.28
N PRO A 207 -10.61 21.82 -16.23
CA PRO A 207 -10.20 23.03 -15.52
C PRO A 207 -10.11 22.86 -14.00
N PHE A 208 -10.81 21.86 -13.45
CA PHE A 208 -10.85 21.54 -12.01
C PHE A 208 -10.06 20.28 -11.66
N LEU A 209 -9.14 19.84 -12.52
CA LEU A 209 -8.33 18.65 -12.24
C LEU A 209 -7.43 18.91 -11.02
N GLU A 210 -7.46 17.99 -10.05
CA GLU A 210 -6.71 18.08 -8.80
C GLU A 210 -5.49 17.14 -8.80
N SER A 211 -5.56 16.01 -9.52
CA SER A 211 -4.49 15.00 -9.58
C SER A 211 -4.24 14.51 -11.00
N LEU A 212 -2.96 14.46 -11.38
CA LEU A 212 -2.52 13.99 -12.70
C LEU A 212 -1.31 13.06 -12.57
N THR A 213 -1.40 11.88 -13.16
CA THR A 213 -0.26 10.97 -13.33
C THR A 213 -0.04 10.68 -14.82
N LEU A 214 1.13 11.07 -15.32
CA LEU A 214 1.54 10.83 -16.70
C LEU A 214 2.24 9.48 -16.85
N ALA A 215 2.09 8.87 -18.02
CA ALA A 215 2.75 7.60 -18.32
C ALA A 215 4.28 7.75 -18.40
N LYS A 216 5.00 6.65 -18.21
CA LYS A 216 6.47 6.58 -18.37
C LYS A 216 6.93 6.89 -19.80
N THR A 217 6.04 6.72 -20.78
CA THR A 217 6.32 7.02 -22.19
C THR A 217 6.03 8.47 -22.55
N TYR A 218 5.43 9.28 -21.68
CA TYR A 218 5.12 10.68 -21.99
C TYR A 218 6.39 11.42 -22.44
N ARG A 219 6.28 12.12 -23.58
CA ARG A 219 7.35 12.96 -24.16
C ARG A 219 6.90 14.39 -24.45
N GLY A 220 5.68 14.75 -24.06
CA GLY A 220 5.12 16.10 -24.24
C GLY A 220 5.85 17.17 -23.41
N SER A 221 5.48 18.43 -23.64
CA SER A 221 5.99 19.58 -22.88
C SER A 221 4.98 20.03 -21.84
N LEU A 222 5.48 20.54 -20.71
CA LEU A 222 4.68 21.15 -19.64
C LEU A 222 4.84 22.67 -19.66
N ARG A 223 4.60 23.30 -20.83
CA ARG A 223 4.67 24.76 -20.97
C ARG A 223 3.65 25.48 -20.07
N PRO A 224 3.85 26.77 -19.77
CA PRO A 224 2.91 27.54 -18.96
C PRO A 224 1.47 27.47 -19.50
N GLY A 225 0.53 27.24 -18.59
CA GLY A 225 -0.90 27.13 -18.88
C GLY A 225 -1.36 25.78 -19.47
N VAL A 226 -0.47 24.79 -19.61
CA VAL A 226 -0.84 23.43 -20.01
C VAL A 226 -1.47 22.64 -18.86
N LEU A 227 -0.93 22.80 -17.66
CA LEU A 227 -1.49 22.21 -16.44
C LEU A 227 -2.55 23.13 -15.83
N PRO A 228 -3.69 22.59 -15.36
CA PRO A 228 -4.74 23.40 -14.77
C PRO A 228 -4.30 23.99 -13.42
N PRO A 229 -4.74 25.21 -13.07
CA PRO A 229 -4.29 25.92 -11.86
C PRO A 229 -4.76 25.26 -10.55
N THR A 230 -5.73 24.34 -10.61
CA THR A 230 -6.25 23.58 -9.46
C THR A 230 -5.41 22.37 -9.09
N LEU A 231 -4.44 21.98 -9.91
CA LEU A 231 -3.69 20.74 -9.73
C LEU A 231 -2.84 20.80 -8.45
N THR A 232 -3.02 19.81 -7.57
CA THR A 232 -2.31 19.67 -6.29
C THR A 232 -1.31 18.51 -6.30
N TYR A 233 -1.52 17.52 -7.16
CA TYR A 233 -0.65 16.36 -7.33
C TYR A 233 -0.26 16.16 -8.79
N LEU A 234 1.05 16.07 -9.05
CA LEU A 234 1.59 15.75 -10.37
C LEU A 234 2.65 14.66 -10.27
N ASN A 235 2.40 13.54 -10.94
CA ASN A 235 3.46 12.62 -11.34
C ASN A 235 3.77 12.84 -12.82
N ALA A 236 4.96 13.41 -13.09
CA ALA A 236 5.36 13.80 -14.44
C ALA A 236 5.82 12.62 -15.32
N GLY A 237 5.85 11.39 -14.78
CA GLY A 237 6.08 10.17 -15.56
C GLY A 237 7.39 10.16 -16.34
N GLY A 238 7.28 10.13 -17.67
CA GLY A 238 8.39 10.14 -18.62
C GLY A 238 9.02 11.51 -18.92
N PHE A 239 8.50 12.60 -18.34
CA PHE A 239 8.93 13.97 -18.65
C PHE A 239 10.44 14.19 -18.44
N ASN A 240 11.10 14.76 -19.46
CA ASN A 240 12.54 15.06 -19.47
C ASN A 240 12.87 16.27 -20.39
N ARG A 241 12.01 17.28 -20.40
CA ARG A 241 12.21 18.56 -21.09
C ARG A 241 12.40 19.68 -20.07
N ASP A 242 12.83 20.85 -20.53
CA ASP A 242 13.05 21.99 -19.65
C ASP A 242 11.73 22.44 -18.99
N LEU A 243 11.83 22.91 -17.76
CA LEU A 243 10.74 23.60 -17.08
C LEU A 243 10.89 25.10 -17.32
N GLU A 244 9.77 25.79 -17.41
CA GLU A 244 9.69 27.25 -17.56
C GLU A 244 8.93 27.82 -16.35
N ILE A 245 9.09 29.13 -16.10
CA ILE A 245 8.31 29.83 -15.07
C ILE A 245 6.81 29.68 -15.41
N GLY A 246 6.03 29.19 -14.46
CA GLY A 246 4.59 28.93 -14.64
C GLY A 246 4.25 27.59 -15.31
N SER A 247 5.23 26.74 -15.62
CA SER A 247 5.01 25.36 -16.05
C SER A 247 4.27 24.53 -14.99
N LEU A 248 4.61 24.74 -13.71
CA LEU A 248 3.98 24.08 -12.58
C LEU A 248 2.89 24.99 -11.98
N PRO A 249 1.69 24.47 -11.69
CA PRO A 249 0.57 25.29 -11.23
C PRO A 249 0.76 25.77 -9.77
N PRO A 250 0.18 26.93 -9.41
CA PRO A 250 0.45 27.61 -8.14
C PRO A 250 -0.13 26.91 -6.90
N LYS A 251 -0.96 25.87 -7.07
CA LYS A 251 -1.52 25.06 -5.98
C LYS A 251 -0.84 23.70 -5.84
N LEU A 252 0.22 23.43 -6.61
CA LEU A 252 0.87 22.14 -6.62
C LEU A 252 1.54 21.85 -5.27
N LYS A 253 1.14 20.75 -4.63
CA LYS A 253 1.68 20.30 -3.34
C LYS A 253 2.65 19.14 -3.49
N THR A 254 2.41 18.25 -4.44
CA THR A 254 3.24 17.06 -4.66
C THR A 254 3.72 16.98 -6.09
N LEU A 255 5.03 16.86 -6.26
CA LEU A 255 5.69 16.68 -7.56
C LEU A 255 6.55 15.41 -7.57
N ILE A 256 6.27 14.50 -8.49
CA ILE A 256 7.12 13.34 -8.77
C ILE A 256 7.79 13.55 -10.12
N LEU A 257 9.10 13.77 -10.10
CA LEU A 257 9.92 13.90 -11.30
C LEU A 257 10.33 12.52 -11.83
N SER A 258 10.60 12.47 -13.12
CA SER A 258 11.18 11.28 -13.73
C SER A 258 12.58 11.02 -13.18
N LYS A 259 12.92 9.75 -12.90
CA LYS A 259 14.32 9.35 -12.65
C LYS A 259 15.25 9.68 -13.82
N LYS A 260 14.71 9.88 -15.02
CA LYS A 260 15.45 10.29 -16.22
C LYS A 260 15.59 11.81 -16.36
N TYR A 261 14.88 12.62 -15.56
CA TYR A 261 14.95 14.08 -15.61
C TYR A 261 16.38 14.58 -15.36
N ARG A 262 16.97 15.34 -16.28
CA ARG A 262 18.35 15.88 -16.19
C ARG A 262 18.44 17.38 -16.43
N ARG A 263 17.31 18.08 -16.56
CA ARG A 263 17.30 19.50 -16.92
C ARG A 263 17.51 20.38 -15.70
N GLU A 264 17.82 21.65 -15.98
CA GLU A 264 17.97 22.68 -14.97
C GLU A 264 16.66 22.91 -14.21
N ILE A 265 16.77 23.18 -12.92
CA ILE A 265 15.65 23.56 -12.07
C ILE A 265 16.07 24.84 -11.36
N ALA A 266 15.48 25.96 -11.74
CA ALA A 266 15.61 27.23 -11.04
C ALA A 266 14.50 27.39 -10.00
N ARG A 267 14.75 28.23 -8.99
CA ARG A 267 13.84 28.45 -7.85
C ARG A 267 12.44 28.93 -8.26
N ASP A 268 12.37 29.78 -9.27
CA ASP A 268 11.15 30.38 -9.84
C ASP A 268 10.32 29.39 -10.68
N PHE A 269 10.87 28.23 -11.02
CA PHE A 269 10.12 27.15 -11.68
C PHE A 269 9.27 26.35 -10.69
N LEU A 270 9.56 26.45 -9.38
CA LEU A 270 8.92 25.68 -8.31
C LEU A 270 7.92 26.56 -7.53
N PRO A 271 6.62 26.20 -7.47
CA PRO A 271 5.65 26.96 -6.70
C PRO A 271 5.86 26.85 -5.19
N ASP A 272 5.55 27.93 -4.47
CA ASP A 272 5.71 28.05 -3.01
C ASP A 272 4.74 27.19 -2.20
N THR A 273 3.82 26.49 -2.86
CA THR A 273 2.91 25.52 -2.23
C THR A 273 3.46 24.10 -2.21
N LEU A 274 4.62 23.85 -2.82
CA LEU A 274 5.19 22.50 -2.88
C LEU A 274 5.58 22.01 -1.49
N GLU A 275 5.01 20.88 -1.09
CA GLU A 275 5.25 20.23 0.21
C GLU A 275 6.10 18.96 0.05
N ASN A 276 5.90 18.22 -1.05
CA ASN A 276 6.50 16.90 -1.28
C ASN A 276 7.12 16.79 -2.67
N ILE A 277 8.39 16.39 -2.75
CA ILE A 277 9.09 16.22 -4.03
C ILE A 277 9.82 14.87 -4.08
N VAL A 278 9.66 14.15 -5.20
CA VAL A 278 10.29 12.84 -5.39
C VAL A 278 11.19 12.83 -6.64
N ASN A 279 12.34 12.15 -6.52
CA ASN A 279 13.42 12.09 -7.51
C ASN A 279 14.05 13.45 -7.82
N PHE A 280 14.21 14.31 -6.81
CA PHE A 280 14.79 15.62 -6.99
C PHE A 280 16.32 15.55 -7.23
N PRO A 281 16.88 16.27 -8.21
CA PRO A 281 18.32 16.30 -8.44
C PRO A 281 19.05 17.05 -7.32
N ILE A 282 20.12 16.46 -6.79
CA ILE A 282 20.92 17.05 -5.70
C ILE A 282 21.49 18.41 -6.07
N LEU A 283 21.92 18.59 -7.33
CA LEU A 283 22.55 19.82 -7.81
C LEU A 283 21.69 21.08 -7.59
N TYR A 284 20.35 20.93 -7.54
CA TYR A 284 19.42 22.04 -7.41
C TYR A 284 18.76 22.11 -6.04
N ILE A 285 19.31 21.44 -5.02
CA ILE A 285 18.70 21.39 -3.68
C ILE A 285 18.53 22.77 -3.04
N SER A 286 19.43 23.71 -3.35
CA SER A 286 19.35 25.11 -2.93
C SER A 286 18.18 25.88 -3.58
N GLN A 287 17.59 25.33 -4.64
CA GLN A 287 16.47 25.94 -5.38
C GLN A 287 15.11 25.53 -4.80
N LEU A 288 15.07 24.76 -3.72
CA LEU A 288 13.81 24.31 -3.12
C LEU A 288 13.07 25.46 -2.42
N PRO A 289 11.72 25.53 -2.52
CA PRO A 289 10.93 26.41 -1.68
C PRO A 289 10.95 25.98 -0.20
N ASN A 290 10.84 26.96 0.71
CA ASN A 290 10.78 26.73 2.17
C ASN A 290 9.55 25.93 2.63
N SER A 291 8.54 25.82 1.78
CA SER A 291 7.35 25.01 2.00
C SER A 291 7.64 23.50 1.95
N VAL A 292 8.70 23.07 1.27
CA VAL A 292 9.01 21.64 1.08
C VAL A 292 9.38 21.02 2.42
N LYS A 293 8.66 19.93 2.78
CA LYS A 293 8.86 19.14 4.01
C LYS A 293 9.38 17.75 3.72
N THR A 294 8.98 17.16 2.60
CA THR A 294 9.41 15.81 2.20
C THR A 294 10.18 15.85 0.89
N ILE A 295 11.39 15.28 0.90
CA ILE A 295 12.20 15.16 -0.31
C ILE A 295 12.77 13.75 -0.46
N SER A 296 12.64 13.21 -1.68
CA SER A 296 13.44 12.07 -2.13
C SER A 296 14.43 12.53 -3.18
N LEU A 297 15.70 12.45 -2.82
CA LEU A 297 16.83 12.76 -3.68
C LEU A 297 17.09 11.62 -4.65
N LYS A 298 17.37 12.00 -5.89
CA LYS A 298 17.69 11.07 -6.96
C LYS A 298 19.10 10.48 -6.78
N THR A 299 19.33 9.31 -7.37
CA THR A 299 20.67 8.71 -7.50
C THR A 299 21.67 9.70 -8.08
N THR A 300 22.78 9.88 -7.38
CA THR A 300 23.88 10.77 -7.72
C THR A 300 24.88 10.11 -8.66
N SER A 301 25.44 10.91 -9.57
CA SER A 301 26.65 10.56 -10.30
C SER A 301 27.88 10.64 -9.37
N LYS A 302 29.07 10.28 -9.85
CA LYS A 302 30.30 10.35 -9.03
C LYS A 302 30.68 11.77 -8.60
N SER A 303 30.18 12.79 -9.29
CA SER A 303 30.54 14.21 -9.13
C SER A 303 29.57 15.02 -8.27
N ASP A 304 28.38 14.49 -7.93
CA ASP A 304 27.39 15.23 -7.15
C ASP A 304 27.68 15.03 -5.65
N TYR A 305 27.93 16.12 -4.92
CA TYR A 305 28.15 16.10 -3.47
C TYR A 305 27.17 17.04 -2.76
N LEU A 306 26.83 16.66 -1.54
CA LEU A 306 26.19 17.53 -0.57
C LEU A 306 27.21 17.98 0.46
N HIS A 307 27.17 19.26 0.77
CA HIS A 307 27.90 19.90 1.85
C HIS A 307 26.96 20.18 3.04
N HIS A 308 27.57 20.43 4.20
CA HIS A 308 26.82 20.82 5.38
C HIS A 308 26.07 22.13 5.11
N GLY A 309 24.75 22.14 5.37
CA GLY A 309 23.88 23.30 5.13
C GLY A 309 23.18 23.32 3.76
N ASP A 310 23.53 22.42 2.84
CA ASP A 310 22.89 22.37 1.51
C ASP A 310 21.41 21.95 1.60
N ILE A 311 21.09 21.06 2.54
CA ILE A 311 19.72 20.58 2.74
C ILE A 311 18.96 21.60 3.60
N PRO A 312 17.86 22.19 3.10
CA PRO A 312 17.10 23.19 3.85
C PRO A 312 16.56 22.64 5.18
N THR A 313 16.53 23.49 6.22
CA THR A 313 15.97 23.17 7.55
C THR A 313 14.44 23.06 7.55
N SER A 314 13.77 23.31 6.42
CA SER A 314 12.35 23.02 6.26
C SER A 314 12.06 21.52 6.15
N ILE A 315 13.05 20.70 5.78
CA ILE A 315 12.90 19.28 5.48
C ILE A 315 12.72 18.46 6.75
N THR A 316 11.62 17.72 6.85
CA THR A 316 11.30 16.79 7.96
C THR A 316 11.41 15.33 7.54
N SER A 317 11.33 15.03 6.24
CA SER A 317 11.46 13.68 5.69
C SER A 317 12.45 13.69 4.51
N LEU A 318 13.55 12.94 4.66
CA LEU A 318 14.66 12.92 3.72
C LEU A 318 14.95 11.47 3.28
N THR A 319 14.85 11.23 1.97
CA THR A 319 15.22 9.95 1.36
C THR A 319 16.37 10.15 0.39
N PHE A 320 17.48 9.45 0.60
CA PHE A 320 18.58 9.38 -0.34
C PHE A 320 18.35 8.30 -1.40
N GLY A 321 18.70 8.61 -2.64
CA GLY A 321 18.89 7.62 -3.71
C GLY A 321 20.21 6.85 -3.54
N ARG A 322 20.75 6.30 -4.63
CA ARG A 322 22.10 5.71 -4.59
C ARG A 322 23.14 6.82 -4.45
N TYR A 323 24.02 6.68 -3.46
CA TYR A 323 25.10 7.61 -3.14
C TYR A 323 26.47 6.90 -3.23
N PRO A 324 27.32 7.22 -4.23
CA PRO A 324 28.50 6.44 -4.56
C PRO A 324 29.72 6.72 -3.68
N LYS A 325 29.62 7.62 -2.69
CA LYS A 325 30.73 7.98 -1.78
C LYS A 325 30.36 7.80 -0.30
N HIS A 326 31.31 8.10 0.58
CA HIS A 326 31.03 8.22 2.02
C HIS A 326 29.97 9.28 2.24
N LEU A 327 28.92 8.92 2.97
CA LEU A 327 27.87 9.84 3.41
C LEU A 327 28.18 10.23 4.86
N ASP A 328 28.54 11.49 5.07
CA ASP A 328 28.63 12.07 6.41
C ASP A 328 27.25 12.59 6.80
N LEU A 329 26.67 12.06 7.88
CA LEU A 329 25.31 12.41 8.28
C LEU A 329 25.20 13.77 8.98
N ALA A 330 26.33 14.48 9.17
CA ALA A 330 26.33 15.89 9.53
C ALA A 330 25.60 16.79 8.51
N ILE A 331 25.42 16.34 7.26
CA ILE A 331 24.64 17.09 6.25
C ILE A 331 23.13 17.05 6.51
N VAL A 332 22.65 16.15 7.36
CA VAL A 332 21.22 15.99 7.65
C VAL A 332 20.81 17.10 8.62
N PRO A 333 19.82 17.95 8.27
CA PRO A 333 19.44 19.06 9.12
C PRO A 333 18.67 18.58 10.37
N PRO A 334 18.70 19.34 11.48
CA PRO A 334 18.06 18.97 12.75
C PRO A 334 16.52 19.00 12.70
N SER A 335 15.92 19.37 11.57
CA SER A 335 14.49 19.28 11.34
C SER A 335 14.02 17.88 10.93
N VAL A 336 14.95 17.01 10.50
CA VAL A 336 14.61 15.70 9.95
C VAL A 336 14.14 14.75 11.06
N LYS A 337 12.96 14.16 10.84
CA LYS A 337 12.35 13.11 11.67
C LYS A 337 12.39 11.75 11.02
N TYR A 338 12.29 11.71 9.68
CA TYR A 338 12.29 10.49 8.89
C TYR A 338 13.50 10.50 7.95
N LEU A 339 14.42 9.55 8.13
CA LEU A 339 15.60 9.43 7.31
C LEU A 339 15.67 8.06 6.66
N LYS A 340 15.75 8.05 5.32
CA LYS A 340 16.00 6.84 4.54
C LYS A 340 17.31 6.96 3.79
N LEU A 341 18.27 6.12 4.15
CA LEU A 341 19.48 5.90 3.38
C LEU A 341 19.13 5.03 2.16
N GLY A 342 19.67 5.37 1.00
CA GLY A 342 19.48 4.58 -0.21
C GLY A 342 20.54 3.48 -0.35
N GLU A 343 21.15 3.38 -1.53
CA GLU A 343 22.31 2.52 -1.75
C GLU A 343 23.58 3.35 -1.52
N VAL A 344 24.14 3.31 -0.31
CA VAL A 344 25.42 3.98 0.02
C VAL A 344 26.56 2.98 -0.13
N SER A 345 27.54 3.33 -0.98
CA SER A 345 28.62 2.42 -1.38
C SER A 345 29.69 2.18 -0.31
N LYS A 346 29.75 3.03 0.71
CA LYS A 346 30.72 2.97 1.80
C LYS A 346 30.04 3.20 3.15
N ASP A 347 30.69 2.78 4.23
CA ASP A 347 30.22 2.99 5.61
C ASP A 347 29.83 4.46 5.83
N PRO A 348 28.54 4.75 6.10
CA PRO A 348 28.13 6.08 6.51
C PRO A 348 28.62 6.33 7.94
N ARG A 349 29.00 7.58 8.21
CA ARG A 349 29.35 7.99 9.57
C ARG A 349 28.08 8.49 10.25
N PHE A 350 27.59 7.73 11.22
CA PHE A 350 26.46 8.13 12.08
C PHE A 350 26.85 9.12 13.18
N LEU A 351 28.14 9.43 13.30
CA LEU A 351 28.62 10.52 14.13
C LEU A 351 27.88 11.79 13.65
N ASN A 352 27.13 12.43 14.55
CA ASN A 352 26.34 13.64 14.29
C ASN A 352 25.01 13.45 13.55
N LEU A 353 24.41 12.26 13.55
CA LEU A 353 22.99 12.16 13.16
C LEU A 353 22.14 13.01 14.13
N PRO A 354 21.22 13.87 13.63
CA PRO A 354 20.38 14.68 14.51
C PRO A 354 19.54 13.85 15.48
N PRO A 355 19.41 14.29 16.75
CA PRO A 355 18.59 13.60 17.76
C PRO A 355 17.08 13.75 17.51
N THR A 356 16.68 14.41 16.43
CA THR A 356 15.28 14.53 16.01
C THR A 356 14.82 13.37 15.15
N VAL A 357 15.73 12.53 14.65
CA VAL A 357 15.38 11.39 13.80
C VAL A 357 14.69 10.32 14.63
N GLU A 358 13.42 10.08 14.32
CA GLU A 358 12.55 9.10 14.97
C GLU A 358 12.45 7.80 14.16
N GLU A 359 12.57 7.89 12.82
CA GLU A 359 12.54 6.73 11.93
C GLU A 359 13.77 6.69 11.02
N LEU A 360 14.48 5.56 11.03
CA LEU A 360 15.71 5.35 10.27
C LEU A 360 15.61 4.09 9.39
N ASP A 361 15.57 4.27 8.08
CA ASP A 361 15.74 3.19 7.10
C ASP A 361 17.19 3.19 6.61
N LEU A 362 17.93 2.12 6.89
CA LEU A 362 19.34 2.01 6.53
C LEU A 362 19.55 1.70 5.04
N GLY A 363 18.50 1.35 4.29
CA GLY A 363 18.62 1.06 2.86
C GLY A 363 19.54 -0.12 2.55
N GLN A 364 20.07 -0.15 1.33
CA GLN A 364 20.98 -1.21 0.84
C GLN A 364 22.44 -0.82 1.06
N THR A 365 22.78 -0.51 2.30
CA THR A 365 24.10 -0.04 2.68
C THR A 365 25.01 -1.20 3.07
N LYS A 366 26.24 -1.20 2.54
CA LYS A 366 27.27 -2.16 2.94
C LYS A 366 27.97 -1.62 4.17
N PHE A 367 27.62 -2.14 5.35
CA PHE A 367 28.26 -1.79 6.60
C PHE A 367 29.42 -2.73 6.91
N ARG A 368 30.53 -2.21 7.44
CA ARG A 368 31.58 -2.97 8.13
C ARG A 368 31.34 -3.01 9.64
N LYS A 369 30.80 -1.94 10.23
CA LYS A 369 30.38 -1.84 11.65
C LYS A 369 29.24 -0.83 11.81
N LEU A 370 28.08 -1.27 12.31
CA LEU A 370 26.99 -0.37 12.73
C LEU A 370 27.19 0.07 14.19
N LYS A 371 27.19 1.39 14.45
CA LYS A 371 27.24 1.97 15.81
C LYS A 371 26.12 3.02 15.95
N VAL A 372 24.89 2.56 16.17
CA VAL A 372 23.71 3.43 16.32
C VAL A 372 23.17 3.48 17.76
N GLN A 373 23.83 2.81 18.71
CA GLN A 373 23.40 2.68 20.11
C GLN A 373 23.17 4.02 20.85
N ALA A 374 23.85 5.09 20.44
CA ALA A 374 23.74 6.41 21.06
C ALA A 374 22.54 7.23 20.57
N LEU A 375 21.78 6.74 19.58
CA LEU A 375 20.73 7.49 18.89
C LEU A 375 19.36 7.25 19.54
N SER A 376 19.20 7.64 20.80
CA SER A 376 18.02 7.33 21.64
C SER A 376 16.67 7.79 21.11
N SER A 377 16.63 8.74 20.17
CA SER A 377 15.40 9.25 19.56
C SER A 377 14.72 8.28 18.60
N ILE A 378 15.46 7.30 18.07
CA ILE A 378 14.96 6.40 17.03
C ILE A 378 13.98 5.39 17.64
N LYS A 379 12.73 5.43 17.15
CA LYS A 379 11.65 4.52 17.49
C LYS A 379 11.43 3.43 16.45
N LYS A 380 11.72 3.70 15.18
CA LYS A 380 11.57 2.73 14.09
C LYS A 380 12.85 2.56 13.30
N ILE A 381 13.23 1.32 13.04
CA ILE A 381 14.41 0.99 12.23
C ILE A 381 14.06 0.02 11.10
N THR A 382 14.57 0.28 9.90
CA THR A 382 14.49 -0.65 8.77
C THR A 382 15.89 -1.08 8.34
N LEU A 383 16.10 -2.39 8.23
CA LEU A 383 17.33 -3.02 7.75
C LEU A 383 17.03 -3.67 6.40
N SER A 384 17.82 -3.39 5.35
CA SER A 384 17.67 -4.02 4.04
C SER A 384 18.98 -4.64 3.55
N ASN A 385 18.90 -5.78 2.85
CA ASN A 385 20.04 -6.46 2.20
C ASN A 385 21.18 -6.82 3.17
N VAL A 386 20.82 -7.31 4.36
CA VAL A 386 21.78 -7.69 5.42
C VAL A 386 22.44 -9.01 5.00
N ASN A 387 23.52 -8.93 4.23
CA ASN A 387 24.30 -10.09 3.78
C ASN A 387 25.52 -10.38 4.69
N ASP A 388 25.80 -9.51 5.67
CA ASP A 388 26.92 -9.67 6.61
C ASP A 388 26.40 -9.96 8.04
N PRO A 389 26.61 -11.17 8.59
CA PRO A 389 26.25 -11.55 9.96
C PRO A 389 26.88 -10.66 11.05
N SER A 390 28.01 -10.00 10.79
CA SER A 390 28.71 -9.15 11.77
C SER A 390 27.97 -7.83 12.08
N LEU A 391 26.96 -7.51 11.27
CA LEU A 391 26.03 -6.39 11.48
C LEU A 391 24.95 -6.70 12.52
N VAL A 392 24.89 -7.96 12.95
CA VAL A 392 23.84 -8.54 13.78
C VAL A 392 24.50 -9.14 15.02
N CYS A 393 25.05 -8.29 15.87
CA CYS A 393 25.66 -8.72 17.13
C CYS A 393 25.09 -7.90 18.29
N LYS A 394 24.92 -8.58 19.43
CA LYS A 394 24.44 -8.07 20.72
C LYS A 394 24.89 -6.62 21.00
N HIS A 395 23.94 -5.81 21.47
CA HIS A 395 24.12 -4.47 22.06
C HIS A 395 24.32 -3.27 21.12
N LYS A 396 23.67 -3.21 19.95
CA LYS A 396 23.94 -2.13 18.97
C LYS A 396 22.74 -1.35 18.42
N TYR A 397 21.53 -1.57 18.92
CA TYR A 397 20.36 -0.80 18.51
C TYR A 397 20.09 0.34 19.51
N PRO A 398 19.46 1.44 19.07
CA PRO A 398 18.99 2.45 19.99
C PRO A 398 18.05 1.87 21.05
N PRO A 399 18.11 2.33 22.30
CA PRO A 399 17.29 1.79 23.38
C PRO A 399 15.78 2.05 23.21
N GLY A 400 15.39 2.99 22.35
CA GLY A 400 13.99 3.38 22.12
C GLY A 400 13.29 2.68 20.96
N VAL A 401 13.89 1.68 20.31
CA VAL A 401 13.31 1.06 19.11
C VAL A 401 12.11 0.18 19.47
N GLU A 402 10.92 0.60 19.03
CA GLU A 402 9.64 -0.11 19.21
C GLU A 402 9.21 -0.86 17.95
N SER A 403 9.69 -0.45 16.78
CA SER A 403 9.37 -1.10 15.50
C SER A 403 10.62 -1.42 14.69
N MET A 404 10.71 -2.65 14.20
CA MET A 404 11.81 -3.13 13.38
C MET A 404 11.30 -3.78 12.11
N THR A 405 11.83 -3.36 10.96
CA THR A 405 11.58 -4.00 9.66
C THR A 405 12.87 -4.57 9.11
N ILE A 406 12.81 -5.79 8.59
CA ILE A 406 13.93 -6.54 8.06
C ILE A 406 13.60 -7.01 6.64
N LYS A 407 14.42 -6.59 5.67
CA LYS A 407 14.24 -6.87 4.24
C LYS A 407 15.46 -7.55 3.63
N SER A 408 15.24 -8.49 2.72
CA SER A 408 16.27 -9.14 1.90
C SER A 408 17.41 -9.77 2.71
N ILE A 409 17.13 -10.81 3.50
CA ILE A 409 18.15 -11.64 4.16
C ILE A 409 18.31 -12.95 3.39
N ARG A 410 19.56 -13.33 3.06
CA ARG A 410 19.87 -14.59 2.35
C ARG A 410 20.39 -15.73 3.21
N LYS A 411 21.25 -15.45 4.22
CA LYS A 411 22.10 -16.51 4.84
C LYS A 411 22.43 -16.35 6.33
N ILE A 412 21.88 -15.36 7.03
CA ILE A 412 22.29 -15.09 8.42
C ILE A 412 21.48 -15.98 9.38
N PRO A 413 22.12 -16.76 10.27
CA PRO A 413 21.43 -17.41 11.38
C PRO A 413 20.97 -16.34 12.38
N PHE A 414 19.66 -16.22 12.59
CA PHE A 414 19.14 -15.36 13.65
C PHE A 414 19.57 -15.91 15.02
N SER A 415 20.32 -15.11 15.77
CA SER A 415 20.52 -15.36 17.20
C SER A 415 19.33 -14.78 17.99
N THR A 416 19.08 -15.30 19.19
CA THR A 416 18.05 -14.82 20.12
C THR A 416 18.18 -13.33 20.49
N SER A 417 19.33 -12.73 20.17
CA SER A 417 19.66 -11.33 20.42
C SER A 417 19.63 -10.42 19.18
N PHE A 418 19.16 -10.92 18.03
CA PHE A 418 19.04 -10.12 16.81
C PHE A 418 18.10 -8.94 17.03
N VAL A 419 16.89 -9.24 17.50
CA VAL A 419 15.81 -8.27 17.67
C VAL A 419 15.86 -7.76 19.11
N PRO A 420 15.92 -6.43 19.35
CA PRO A 420 15.85 -5.87 20.69
C PRO A 420 14.55 -6.26 21.40
N PHE A 421 14.62 -6.50 22.71
CA PHE A 421 13.44 -6.74 23.57
C PHE A 421 12.55 -5.49 23.73
N THR A 422 12.92 -4.36 23.13
CA THR A 422 12.09 -3.14 23.08
C THR A 422 11.11 -3.18 21.91
N VAL A 423 11.33 -4.05 20.92
CA VAL A 423 10.51 -4.13 19.71
C VAL A 423 9.16 -4.76 20.01
N LYS A 424 8.09 -4.05 19.67
CA LYS A 424 6.69 -4.49 19.70
C LYS A 424 6.16 -4.88 18.32
N TYR A 425 6.68 -4.25 17.26
CA TYR A 425 6.24 -4.48 15.88
C TYR A 425 7.41 -4.98 15.03
N LEU A 426 7.31 -6.20 14.51
CA LEU A 426 8.37 -6.84 13.72
C LEU A 426 7.87 -7.19 12.31
N ASP A 427 8.44 -6.59 11.28
CA ASP A 427 8.14 -6.90 9.87
C ASP A 427 9.32 -7.61 9.19
N MET A 428 9.09 -8.84 8.75
CA MET A 428 10.02 -9.72 8.04
C MET A 428 9.38 -10.30 6.75
N LYS A 429 8.46 -9.58 6.11
CA LYS A 429 7.78 -10.07 4.89
C LYS A 429 8.70 -10.24 3.67
N ASP A 430 9.86 -9.60 3.69
CA ASP A 430 10.79 -9.54 2.55
C ASP A 430 12.03 -10.45 2.74
N LEU A 431 11.92 -11.51 3.56
CA LEU A 431 12.96 -12.56 3.67
C LEU A 431 13.15 -13.28 2.31
N GLU A 432 14.40 -13.54 1.92
CA GLU A 432 14.70 -14.28 0.69
C GLU A 432 14.66 -15.81 0.89
N PRO A 433 14.49 -16.60 -0.19
CA PRO A 433 14.59 -18.06 -0.10
C PRO A 433 15.96 -18.48 0.46
N GLY A 434 15.98 -19.18 1.60
CA GLY A 434 17.20 -19.62 2.30
C GLY A 434 17.54 -18.86 3.59
N ALA A 435 16.78 -17.83 3.96
CA ALA A 435 16.92 -17.17 5.25
C ALA A 435 16.67 -18.15 6.42
N ILE A 436 17.60 -18.22 7.38
CA ILE A 436 17.50 -19.06 8.57
C ILE A 436 17.07 -18.19 9.76
N VAL A 437 15.77 -17.97 9.88
CA VAL A 437 15.16 -17.32 11.05
C VAL A 437 14.63 -18.42 11.95
N ASN A 438 14.99 -18.43 13.24
CA ASN A 438 14.35 -19.33 14.20
C ASN A 438 13.26 -18.54 14.94
N SER A 439 12.09 -19.13 15.15
CA SER A 439 10.97 -18.54 15.89
C SER A 439 11.37 -18.09 17.30
N SER A 440 12.27 -18.83 17.94
CA SER A 440 12.90 -18.46 19.23
C SER A 440 13.71 -17.17 19.21
N SER A 441 14.00 -16.62 18.03
CA SER A 441 14.67 -15.32 17.87
C SER A 441 13.71 -14.14 17.88
N ILE A 442 12.39 -14.40 17.91
CA ILE A 442 11.36 -13.38 18.10
C ILE A 442 11.25 -13.14 19.62
N PRO A 443 11.55 -11.93 20.12
CA PRO A 443 11.43 -11.62 21.54
C PRO A 443 9.98 -11.66 22.00
N SER A 444 9.75 -11.97 23.28
CA SER A 444 8.41 -11.91 23.89
C SER A 444 7.88 -10.48 24.09
N SER A 445 8.63 -9.46 23.71
CA SER A 445 8.11 -8.09 23.62
C SER A 445 7.27 -7.84 22.37
N VAL A 446 7.38 -8.70 21.34
CA VAL A 446 6.70 -8.52 20.06
C VAL A 446 5.21 -8.82 20.23
N GLU A 447 4.37 -7.89 19.78
CA GLU A 447 2.91 -7.97 19.79
C GLU A 447 2.33 -8.17 18.37
N GLU A 448 3.00 -7.63 17.36
CA GLU A 448 2.61 -7.76 15.96
C GLU A 448 3.78 -8.22 15.08
N LEU A 449 3.50 -9.21 14.25
CA LEU A 449 4.49 -9.86 13.39
C LEU A 449 4.01 -9.88 11.94
N THR A 450 4.82 -9.38 11.00
CA THR A 450 4.56 -9.56 9.57
C THR A 450 5.62 -10.49 8.99
N ILE A 451 5.21 -11.54 8.27
CA ILE A 451 6.12 -12.57 7.70
C ILE A 451 5.69 -12.93 6.28
N SER A 452 6.51 -13.73 5.59
CA SER A 452 6.13 -14.37 4.33
C SER A 452 6.25 -15.88 4.43
N ASN A 453 5.78 -16.61 3.41
CA ASN A 453 5.96 -18.06 3.31
C ASN A 453 7.43 -18.52 3.41
N ASN A 454 8.40 -17.67 3.11
CA ASN A 454 9.82 -18.01 3.32
C ASN A 454 10.18 -18.21 4.80
N PHE A 455 9.43 -17.63 5.74
CA PHE A 455 9.65 -17.83 7.17
C PHE A 455 9.46 -19.30 7.56
N PHE A 456 8.45 -19.98 7.03
CA PHE A 456 8.13 -21.38 7.37
C PHE A 456 8.90 -22.42 6.57
N LYS A 457 9.66 -22.02 5.52
CA LYS A 457 10.57 -22.94 4.81
C LYS A 457 11.70 -23.48 5.69
N ASN A 458 12.00 -22.80 6.80
CA ASN A 458 12.83 -23.38 7.84
C ASN A 458 11.94 -24.30 8.69
N TYR A 459 12.10 -25.62 8.57
CA TYR A 459 11.27 -26.64 9.25
C TYR A 459 11.24 -26.54 10.79
N THR A 460 12.14 -25.73 11.38
CA THR A 460 12.13 -25.41 12.81
C THR A 460 11.11 -24.34 13.20
N ASN A 461 10.56 -23.60 12.23
CA ASN A 461 9.53 -22.59 12.47
C ASN A 461 8.15 -23.22 12.38
N ARG A 462 7.45 -23.23 13.52
CA ARG A 462 6.03 -23.56 13.61
C ARG A 462 5.28 -22.40 14.22
N ILE A 463 4.00 -22.25 13.86
CA ILE A 463 3.17 -21.15 14.38
C ILE A 463 3.02 -21.24 15.91
N GLU A 464 3.03 -22.45 16.48
CA GLU A 464 3.02 -22.68 17.94
C GLU A 464 4.28 -22.12 18.63
N LEU A 465 5.41 -22.06 17.92
CA LEU A 465 6.68 -21.60 18.47
C LEU A 465 6.84 -20.08 18.39
N ILE A 466 5.90 -19.37 17.76
CA ILE A 466 5.85 -17.91 17.82
C ILE A 466 5.39 -17.50 19.23
N PRO A 467 6.07 -16.53 19.89
CA PRO A 467 5.71 -16.12 21.24
C PRO A 467 4.21 -15.81 21.41
N THR A 468 3.64 -16.20 22.56
CA THR A 468 2.22 -15.97 22.89
C THR A 468 1.86 -14.50 22.97
N THR A 469 2.85 -13.63 23.19
CA THR A 469 2.71 -12.17 23.16
C THR A 469 2.36 -11.62 21.79
N VAL A 470 2.68 -12.35 20.70
CA VAL A 470 2.29 -11.98 19.34
C VAL A 470 0.80 -12.26 19.16
N LYS A 471 0.01 -11.18 19.22
CA LYS A 471 -1.45 -11.18 19.08
C LYS A 471 -1.88 -11.17 17.62
N THR A 472 -1.08 -10.56 16.75
CA THR A 472 -1.41 -10.36 15.34
C THR A 472 -0.27 -10.83 14.46
N ILE A 473 -0.56 -11.69 13.48
CA ILE A 473 0.39 -12.14 12.48
C ILE A 473 -0.17 -11.82 11.09
N ARG A 474 0.56 -11.05 10.28
CA ARG A 474 0.25 -10.81 8.87
C ARG A 474 1.20 -11.61 8.01
N MET A 475 0.73 -12.65 7.35
CA MET A 475 1.54 -13.54 6.51
C MET A 475 1.29 -13.26 5.04
N ILE A 476 2.36 -13.06 4.26
CA ILE A 476 2.30 -12.77 2.83
C ILE A 476 2.84 -13.97 2.05
N LEU A 477 1.97 -14.67 1.34
CA LEU A 477 2.32 -15.78 0.47
C LEU A 477 2.74 -15.24 -0.91
N LYS A 478 4.03 -15.22 -1.20
CA LYS A 478 4.56 -14.82 -2.52
C LYS A 478 4.71 -16.05 -3.42
N ARG A 479 3.94 -16.11 -4.52
CA ARG A 479 4.06 -17.13 -5.58
C ARG A 479 4.70 -16.48 -6.82
N SER A 480 5.54 -17.21 -7.55
CA SER A 480 6.42 -16.68 -8.61
C SER A 480 5.70 -15.90 -9.72
N GLU A 481 4.40 -16.13 -9.92
CA GLU A 481 3.63 -15.56 -11.05
C GLU A 481 2.20 -15.09 -10.67
N LYS A 482 1.84 -15.03 -9.38
CA LYS A 482 0.48 -14.65 -8.94
C LYS A 482 0.50 -13.52 -7.91
N THR A 483 -0.60 -12.78 -7.82
CA THR A 483 -0.84 -11.80 -6.76
C THR A 483 -0.60 -12.45 -5.40
N PRO A 484 0.17 -11.81 -4.49
CA PRO A 484 0.46 -12.41 -3.20
C PRO A 484 -0.83 -12.55 -2.40
N ILE A 485 -1.00 -13.71 -1.77
CA ILE A 485 -2.11 -13.95 -0.83
C ILE A 485 -1.69 -13.37 0.52
N VAL A 486 -2.55 -12.58 1.14
CA VAL A 486 -2.28 -12.03 2.48
C VAL A 486 -3.17 -12.75 3.48
N TYR A 487 -2.59 -13.39 4.47
CA TYR A 487 -3.30 -13.98 5.59
C TYR A 487 -3.18 -13.04 6.80
N GLU A 488 -4.30 -12.65 7.37
CA GLU A 488 -4.38 -11.97 8.65
C GLU A 488 -4.74 -12.99 9.72
N ILE A 489 -3.89 -13.12 10.73
CA ILE A 489 -4.00 -14.13 11.79
C ILE A 489 -4.09 -13.40 13.12
N ARG A 490 -5.10 -13.69 13.93
CA ARG A 490 -5.26 -13.17 15.29
C ARG A 490 -5.20 -14.31 16.28
N ARG A 491 -4.36 -14.19 17.30
CA ARG A 491 -4.33 -15.12 18.44
C ARG A 491 -5.46 -14.78 19.41
N LEU A 492 -6.32 -15.75 19.71
CA LEU A 492 -7.41 -15.65 20.69
C LEU A 492 -7.00 -16.19 22.06
N SER A 493 -6.21 -17.26 22.07
CA SER A 493 -5.62 -17.89 23.26
C SER A 493 -4.30 -18.58 22.87
N ASP A 494 -3.60 -19.17 23.82
CA ASP A 494 -2.29 -19.82 23.58
C ASP A 494 -2.32 -20.79 22.39
N ASP A 495 -3.44 -21.52 22.26
CA ASP A 495 -3.66 -22.56 21.25
C ASP A 495 -4.82 -22.23 20.30
N GLN A 496 -5.29 -20.98 20.19
CA GLN A 496 -6.40 -20.65 19.27
C GLN A 496 -6.10 -19.44 18.42
N PHE A 497 -6.25 -19.59 17.11
CA PHE A 497 -6.09 -18.49 16.15
C PHE A 497 -7.30 -18.35 15.25
N ILE A 498 -7.63 -17.11 14.88
CA ILE A 498 -8.52 -16.80 13.76
C ILE A 498 -7.63 -16.41 12.59
N ILE A 499 -7.78 -17.09 11.45
CA ILE A 499 -7.02 -16.79 10.23
C ILE A 499 -8.01 -16.33 9.16
N LEU A 500 -7.80 -15.17 8.57
CA LEU A 500 -8.56 -14.65 7.43
C LEU A 500 -7.62 -14.50 6.23
N ALA A 501 -7.97 -15.12 5.09
CA ALA A 501 -7.18 -15.05 3.87
C ALA A 501 -7.74 -14.03 2.87
N ASP A 502 -6.97 -12.99 2.57
CA ASP A 502 -7.14 -12.06 1.46
C ASP A 502 -6.53 -12.67 0.18
N SER A 503 -7.14 -13.78 -0.26
CA SER A 503 -6.82 -14.42 -1.54
C SER A 503 -7.94 -14.19 -2.56
N THR A 504 -7.55 -14.16 -3.84
CA THR A 504 -8.47 -14.15 -4.97
C THR A 504 -9.42 -15.35 -4.91
N SER A 505 -8.96 -16.47 -4.35
CA SER A 505 -9.62 -17.77 -4.40
C SER A 505 -9.73 -18.37 -3.01
N ILE A 506 -10.44 -17.71 -2.08
CA ILE A 506 -11.04 -18.26 -0.83
C ILE A 506 -10.86 -17.28 0.34
N HIS A 507 -11.99 -16.93 0.96
CA HIS A 507 -12.11 -16.27 2.26
C HIS A 507 -12.63 -17.30 3.27
N GLY A 508 -11.71 -18.07 3.82
CA GLY A 508 -11.98 -18.92 4.97
C GLY A 508 -11.59 -18.18 6.23
N VAL A 509 -12.42 -18.29 7.27
CA VAL A 509 -11.97 -18.03 8.63
C VAL A 509 -11.68 -19.36 9.30
N TYR A 510 -10.45 -19.54 9.75
CA TYR A 510 -10.00 -20.80 10.36
C TYR A 510 -9.83 -20.60 11.85
N LEU A 511 -10.40 -21.51 12.65
CA LEU A 511 -10.06 -21.64 14.06
C LEU A 511 -8.95 -22.69 14.19
N LEU A 512 -7.69 -22.27 14.28
CA LEU A 512 -6.58 -23.20 14.44
C LEU A 512 -6.46 -23.59 15.91
N ASN A 513 -6.58 -24.88 16.23
CA ASN A 513 -6.19 -25.44 17.52
C ASN A 513 -5.03 -26.45 17.35
N PRO A 514 -3.78 -26.07 17.67
CA PRO A 514 -2.60 -26.91 17.48
C PRO A 514 -2.66 -28.26 18.20
N LYS A 515 -3.42 -28.36 19.30
CA LYS A 515 -3.52 -29.58 20.11
C LYS A 515 -4.49 -30.61 19.55
N THR A 516 -5.42 -30.23 18.70
CA THR A 516 -6.53 -31.10 18.27
C THR A 516 -6.41 -31.64 16.85
N ASN A 517 -5.29 -31.41 16.14
CA ASN A 517 -5.04 -31.93 14.77
C ASN A 517 -6.16 -31.67 13.74
N TYR A 518 -7.09 -30.74 14.00
CA TYR A 518 -8.04 -30.25 13.00
C TYR A 518 -7.29 -29.27 12.09
N LEU A 519 -6.54 -29.86 11.18
CA LEU A 519 -5.66 -29.22 10.22
C LEU A 519 -6.49 -28.74 9.02
N CYS A 520 -6.35 -27.46 8.66
CA CYS A 520 -6.70 -26.99 7.31
C CYS A 520 -5.57 -27.46 6.39
N THR A 521 -5.78 -28.59 5.72
CA THR A 521 -4.74 -29.29 4.95
C THR A 521 -4.12 -28.37 3.90
N ASN A 522 -4.93 -27.51 3.27
CA ASN A 522 -4.46 -26.51 2.33
C ASN A 522 -3.59 -25.40 2.92
N PHE A 523 -3.98 -24.79 4.04
CA PHE A 523 -3.15 -23.73 4.65
C PHE A 523 -1.80 -24.32 5.06
N LEU A 524 -1.79 -25.55 5.55
CA LEU A 524 -0.57 -26.21 5.98
C LEU A 524 0.28 -26.70 4.80
N GLU A 525 -0.34 -27.23 3.75
CA GLU A 525 0.34 -27.57 2.50
C GLU A 525 0.87 -26.33 1.76
N GLU A 526 0.12 -25.22 1.72
CA GLU A 526 0.53 -23.96 1.08
C GLU A 526 1.67 -23.27 1.84
N VAL A 527 1.76 -23.46 3.16
CA VAL A 527 2.75 -22.82 4.03
C VAL A 527 3.89 -23.78 4.41
N ASN A 528 3.90 -25.04 3.94
CA ASN A 528 4.79 -26.11 4.41
C ASN A 528 4.76 -26.32 5.94
N LEU A 529 3.60 -26.11 6.55
CA LEU A 529 3.32 -26.53 7.94
C LEU A 529 2.88 -28.00 8.03
N THR A 530 3.01 -28.78 6.96
CA THR A 530 2.77 -30.23 6.99
C THR A 530 3.69 -30.88 8.01
N LEU A 531 3.06 -31.27 9.11
CA LEU A 531 3.55 -32.20 10.11
C LEU A 531 4.16 -33.43 9.42
N LEU A 532 5.45 -33.64 9.66
CA LEU A 532 5.87 -34.90 10.25
C LEU A 532 6.09 -34.66 11.75
#